data_AF-A0A963JLY7-F1
#
_entry.id   AF-A0A963JLY7-F1
#
_cell.length_a   1.000
_cell.length_b   1.000
_cell.length_c   1.000
_cell.angle_alpha   90.00
_cell.angle_beta   90.00
_cell.angle_gamma   90.00
#
_symmetry.space_group_name_H-M   'P 1'
#
loop_
_entity.id
_entity.type
_entity.pdbx_description
1 polymer ?
#
loop_
_entity_poly.entity_id
_entity_poly.type
_entity_poly.pdbx_seq_one_letter_code
_entity_poly.pdbx_strand_id
1 'polypeptide(L)' 'MDQPPAIDDFLTRWGGASGSERANYQLFVADLCRLLGTPLPEPAREDTRDNAYVFERRVSFAHGD' A
#
# COMPACT_ATOMS: atom_id res chain seq x y z
N MET A 1 7.76 -25.11 10.18
CA MET A 1 8.33 -24.00 9.41
C MET A 1 8.49 -22.86 10.39
N ASP A 2 9.73 -22.46 10.65
CA ASP A 2 10.04 -21.27 11.46
C ASP A 2 9.63 -20.04 10.66
N GLN A 3 8.70 -19.24 11.16
CA GLN A 3 8.40 -17.95 10.53
C GLN A 3 9.55 -17.00 10.89
N PRO A 4 10.17 -16.32 9.93
CA PRO A 4 11.18 -15.32 10.25
C PRO A 4 10.57 -14.25 11.16
N PRO A 5 11.32 -13.72 12.14
CA PRO A 5 10.84 -12.77 13.14
C PRO A 5 10.14 -11.55 12.53
N ALA A 6 10.51 -11.17 11.30
CA ALA A 6 9.87 -10.10 10.54
C ALA A 6 8.36 -10.32 10.28
N ILE A 7 7.90 -11.58 10.15
CA ILE A 7 6.49 -11.87 9.94
C ILE A 7 5.72 -11.76 11.25
N ASP A 8 6.25 -12.28 12.36
CA ASP A 8 5.63 -12.16 13.68
C ASP A 8 5.52 -10.68 14.14
N ASP A 9 6.53 -9.86 13.87
CA ASP A 9 6.48 -8.41 14.10
C ASP A 9 5.38 -7.73 13.27
N PHE A 10 5.28 -8.09 11.98
CA PHE A 10 4.24 -7.56 11.11
C PHE A 10 2.83 -7.93 11.61
N LEU A 11 2.62 -9.20 11.97
CA LEU A 11 1.36 -9.71 12.48
C LEU A 11 1.01 -9.10 13.84
N THR A 12 1.98 -8.89 14.72
CA THR A 12 1.77 -8.24 16.02
C THR A 12 1.32 -6.80 15.83
N ARG A 13 1.96 -6.06 14.92
CA ARG A 13 1.64 -4.65 14.65
C ARG A 13 0.27 -4.46 13.99
N TRP A 14 -0.08 -5.32 13.03
CA TRP A 14 -1.28 -5.14 12.21
C TRP A 14 -2.47 -6.01 12.60
N GLY A 15 -2.24 -7.09 13.35
CA GLY A 15 -3.29 -8.04 13.77
C GLY A 15 -4.31 -7.46 14.76
N GLY A 16 -3.97 -6.37 15.45
CA GLY A 16 -4.87 -5.65 16.37
C GLY A 16 -5.32 -4.27 15.88
N ALA A 17 -4.95 -3.85 14.67
CA ALA A 17 -5.29 -2.53 14.16
C ALA A 17 -6.81 -2.45 13.87
N SER A 18 -7.55 -1.62 14.61
CA SER A 18 -9.00 -1.44 14.47
C SER A 18 -9.38 0.01 14.16
N GLY A 19 -10.37 0.19 13.28
CA GLY A 19 -11.28 1.34 13.27
C GLY A 19 -10.97 2.53 12.34
N SER A 20 -9.83 2.57 11.66
CA SER A 20 -9.63 3.52 10.55
C SER A 20 -8.83 2.87 9.43
N GLU A 21 -9.49 1.90 8.80
CA GLU A 21 -9.01 1.15 7.63
C GLU A 21 -8.40 2.09 6.58
N ARG A 22 -9.01 3.27 6.38
CA ARG A 22 -8.52 4.29 5.44
C ARG A 22 -7.36 5.15 5.93
N ALA A 23 -7.19 5.38 7.24
CA ALA A 23 -6.06 6.18 7.73
C ALA A 23 -4.77 5.36 7.73
N ASN A 24 -4.90 4.05 7.96
CA ASN A 24 -3.76 3.17 8.14
C ASN A 24 -3.31 2.48 6.85
N TYR A 25 -4.10 2.50 5.77
CA TYR A 25 -3.82 1.71 4.58
C TYR A 25 -2.44 2.01 3.96
N GLN A 26 -2.02 3.28 3.93
CA GLN A 26 -0.72 3.65 3.36
C GLN A 26 0.44 3.06 4.16
N LEU A 27 0.35 3.13 5.49
CA LEU A 27 1.34 2.57 6.40
C LEU A 27 1.38 1.03 6.30
N PHE A 28 0.20 0.40 6.25
CA PHE A 28 0.06 -1.05 6.10
C PHE A 28 0.72 -1.55 4.82
N VAL A 29 0.37 -0.96 3.67
CA VAL A 29 0.91 -1.36 2.37
C VAL A 29 2.43 -1.15 2.31
N ALA A 30 2.93 -0.04 2.85
CA ALA A 30 4.38 0.20 2.89
C ALA A 30 5.12 -0.87 3.72
N ASP A 31 4.60 -1.25 4.87
CA ASP A 31 5.21 -2.30 5.70
C ASP A 31 5.09 -3.70 5.05
N LEU A 32 3.99 -3.97 4.35
CA LEU A 32 3.82 -5.21 3.60
C LEU A 32 4.83 -5.31 2.45
N CYS A 33 5.07 -4.24 1.70
CA CYS A 33 6.08 -4.20 0.65
C CYS A 33 7.49 -4.49 1.21
N ARG A 34 7.82 -3.92 2.37
CA ARG A 34 9.10 -4.21 3.05
C ARG A 34 9.21 -5.69 3.44
N LEU A 35 8.14 -6.26 4.00
CA LEU A 35 8.09 -7.66 4.38
C LEU A 35 8.28 -8.60 3.18
N LEU A 36 7.67 -8.27 2.05
CA LEU A 36 7.74 -9.04 0.81
C LEU A 36 9.00 -8.77 -0.01
N GLY A 37 9.81 -7.76 0.36
CA GLY A 37 10.98 -7.34 -0.40
C GLY A 37 10.65 -6.69 -1.75
N THR A 38 9.45 -6.13 -1.90
CA THR A 38 9.02 -5.46 -3.13
C THR A 38 9.27 -3.94 -3.08
N PRO A 39 9.33 -3.25 -4.22
CA PRO A 39 9.37 -1.79 -4.25
C PRO A 39 8.20 -1.17 -3.47
N LEU A 40 8.45 -0.01 -2.86
CA LEU A 40 7.41 0.80 -2.22
C LEU A 40 6.57 1.53 -3.28
N PRO A 41 5.30 1.88 -2.97
CA PRO A 41 4.52 2.76 -3.82
C PRO A 41 5.20 4.12 -4.01
N GLU A 42 5.12 4.64 -5.23
CA GLU A 42 5.62 5.95 -5.60
C GLU A 42 4.64 7.07 -5.20
N PRO A 43 5.12 8.31 -5.01
CA PRO A 43 4.24 9.47 -4.87
C PRO A 43 3.44 9.68 -6.16
N ALA A 44 2.16 10.04 -6.01
CA ALA A 44 1.32 10.40 -7.15
C ALA A 44 1.88 11.65 -7.87
N ARG A 45 1.93 11.58 -9.20
CA ARG A 45 2.31 12.68 -10.10
C ARG A 45 1.10 13.17 -10.90
N GLU A 46 1.20 14.37 -11.47
CA GLU A 46 0.13 14.97 -12.28
C GLU A 46 -0.20 14.14 -13.52
N ASP A 47 0.81 13.54 -14.15
CA ASP A 47 0.60 12.62 -15.26
C ASP A 47 0.16 11.24 -14.75
N THR A 48 -1.07 10.85 -15.04
CA THR A 48 -1.65 9.60 -14.55
C THR A 48 -1.03 8.36 -15.18
N ARG A 49 -0.30 8.48 -16.29
CA ARG A 49 0.41 7.36 -16.92
C ARG A 49 1.65 6.95 -16.13
N ASP A 50 2.25 7.89 -15.40
CA ASP A 50 3.39 7.67 -14.52
C ASP A 50 2.97 7.11 -13.14
N ASN A 51 1.67 7.01 -12.87
CA ASN A 51 1.12 6.55 -11.60
C ASN A 51 0.84 5.03 -11.59
N ALA A 52 1.77 4.22 -12.08
CA ALA A 52 1.60 2.77 -12.20
C ALA A 52 1.49 2.07 -10.84
N TYR A 53 2.28 2.51 -9.85
CA TYR A 53 2.33 1.95 -8.50
C TYR A 53 2.22 3.06 -7.44
N VAL A 54 1.08 3.73 -7.38
CA VAL A 54 0.80 4.80 -6.39
C VAL A 54 -0.35 4.43 -5.48
N PHE A 55 -0.45 5.11 -4.35
CA PHE A 55 -1.51 4.93 -3.36
C PHE A 55 -2.91 5.27 -3.90
N GLU A 56 -3.02 6.37 -4.64
CA GLU A 56 -4.29 6.82 -5.23
C GLU A 56 -4.08 7.12 -6.71
N ARG A 57 -4.77 6.38 -7.58
CA ARG A 57 -4.73 6.60 -9.03
C ARG A 57 -6.05 7.18 -9.51
N ARG A 58 -5.99 8.38 -10.08
CA ARG A 58 -7.17 9.04 -10.68
C ARG A 58 -7.64 8.25 -11.91
N VAL A 59 -8.94 7.97 -11.98
CA VAL A 59 -9.57 7.39 -13.16
C VAL A 59 -10.08 8.51 -14.06
N SER A 60 -9.62 8.54 -15.30
CA SER A 60 -10.13 9.47 -16.32
C SER A 60 -11.31 8.81 -17.05
N PHE A 61 -12.50 9.40 -16.94
CA PHE A 61 -13.65 9.02 -17.75
C PHE A 61 -13.63 9.83 -19.04
N ALA A 62 -13.54 9.16 -20.19
CA ALA A 62 -13.83 9.80 -21.46
C ALA A 62 -15.35 9.92 -21.57
N HIS A 63 -15.91 11.10 -21.25
CA HIS A 63 -17.26 11.40 -21.70
C HIS A 63 -17.21 11.54 -23.21
N GLY A 64 -17.68 10.51 -23.91
CA GLY A 64 -17.96 10.60 -25.34
C GLY A 64 -19.07 11.61 -25.55
N ASP A 65 -18.81 12.58 -26.42
CA ASP A 65 -19.88 13.27 -27.16
C ASP A 65 -20.58 12.26 -28.08
#